data_AF-A0AAV0QKM1-F1
#
_entry.id   AF-A0AAV0QKM1-F1
#
_cell.length_a   1.000
_cell.length_b   1.000
_cell.length_c   1.000
_cell.angle_alpha   90.00
_cell.angle_beta   90.00
_cell.angle_gamma   90.00
#
_symmetry.space_group_name_H-M   'P 1'
#
loop_
_entity.id
_entity.type
_entity.pdbx_description
1 polymer ?
#
loop_
_entity_poly.entity_id
_entity_poly.type
_entity_poly.pdbx_seq_one_letter_code
_entity_poly.pdbx_strand_id
1 'polypeptide(L)'
;MDKDTFLALCEELKQNGGLKSTTRVTVEEKVAIFLKTIGHANDFRDIAERFQHSTTTISKYFDKVLKVVVKLANKIIVPPNFDNVPDKIVGSRHDPYFKDCIGAIDGVHIDASVPTAEQIPYRGRKATTNQTVVCVCSFDMLFTFVVAGWEGTTNDARILSETVSNPDNKFPMPPRGTYYCLYINKSHVIIY
;
A
#
# COMPACT_ATOMS: atom_id res chain seq x y z
N MET A 1 -14.49 3.14 -10.29
CA MET A 1 -13.47 3.18 -11.35
C MET A 1 -14.20 3.27 -12.66
N ASP A 2 -13.92 4.28 -13.47
CA ASP A 2 -14.45 4.39 -14.82
C ASP A 2 -13.77 3.39 -15.77
N LYS A 3 -14.33 3.26 -16.97
CA LYS A 3 -13.88 2.27 -17.95
C LYS A 3 -12.46 2.54 -18.45
N ASP A 4 -12.11 3.80 -18.70
CA ASP A 4 -10.84 4.14 -19.33
C ASP A 4 -9.69 3.94 -18.34
N THR A 5 -9.89 4.33 -17.07
CA THR A 5 -8.95 4.03 -15.98
C THR A 5 -8.75 2.53 -15.81
N PHE A 6 -9.82 1.73 -15.90
CA PHE A 6 -9.72 0.28 -15.80
C PHE A 6 -8.91 -0.33 -16.95
N LEU A 7 -9.14 0.13 -18.19
CA LEU A 7 -8.39 -0.34 -19.35
C LEU A 7 -6.92 0.08 -19.30
N ALA A 8 -6.64 1.30 -18.85
CA ALA A 8 -5.27 1.77 -18.63
C ALA A 8 -4.53 0.89 -17.60
N LEU A 9 -5.18 0.53 -16.49
CA LEU A 9 -4.63 -0.41 -15.53
C LEU A 9 -4.37 -1.79 -16.15
N CYS A 10 -5.29 -2.30 -16.97
CA CYS A 10 -5.09 -3.58 -17.65
C CYS A 10 -3.88 -3.54 -18.59
N GLU A 11 -3.70 -2.46 -19.35
CA GLU A 11 -2.53 -2.29 -20.22
C GLU A 11 -1.23 -2.18 -19.42
N GLU A 12 -1.23 -1.43 -18.32
CA GLU A 12 -0.07 -1.31 -17.42
C GLU A 12 0.34 -2.68 -16.86
N LEU A 13 -0.63 -3.48 -16.38
CA LEU A 13 -0.37 -4.82 -15.86
C LEU A 13 0.07 -5.82 -16.95
N LYS A 14 -0.34 -5.62 -18.21
CA LYS A 14 0.17 -6.40 -19.35
C LYS A 14 1.64 -6.05 -19.64
N GLN A 15 1.90 -4.76 -19.86
CA GLN A 15 3.18 -4.27 -20.39
C GLN A 15 4.28 -4.34 -19.33
N ASN A 16 4.04 -3.79 -18.15
CA ASN A 16 5.04 -3.67 -17.08
C ASN A 16 4.97 -4.82 -16.08
N GLY A 17 3.79 -5.45 -15.98
CA GLY A 17 3.52 -6.57 -15.09
C GLY A 17 3.70 -7.97 -15.71
N GLY A 18 3.64 -8.09 -17.04
CA GLY A 18 3.76 -9.37 -17.75
C GLY A 18 2.51 -10.25 -17.65
N LEU A 19 1.35 -9.69 -17.28
CA LEU A 19 0.09 -10.41 -17.20
C LEU A 19 -0.41 -10.76 -18.61
N LYS A 20 -0.69 -12.05 -18.86
CA LYS A 20 -1.09 -12.55 -20.18
C LYS A 20 -2.50 -13.15 -20.18
N SER A 21 -3.18 -13.02 -21.31
CA SER A 21 -4.42 -13.76 -21.59
C SER A 21 -4.13 -15.26 -21.66
N THR A 22 -5.13 -16.05 -21.31
CA THR A 22 -5.17 -17.48 -21.61
C THR A 22 -6.18 -17.70 -22.73
N THR A 23 -6.27 -18.92 -23.24
CA THR A 23 -7.32 -19.28 -24.23
C THR A 23 -8.74 -19.07 -23.72
N ARG A 24 -8.94 -19.07 -22.39
CA ARG A 24 -10.27 -19.02 -21.77
C ARG A 24 -10.56 -17.74 -21.01
N VAL A 25 -9.56 -16.98 -20.60
CA VAL A 25 -9.72 -15.82 -19.71
C VAL A 25 -8.77 -14.71 -20.15
N THR A 26 -9.34 -13.53 -20.38
CA THR A 26 -8.60 -12.33 -20.83
C THR A 26 -7.75 -11.75 -19.70
N VAL A 27 -7.10 -10.61 -19.91
CA VAL A 27 -6.40 -9.93 -18.81
C VAL A 27 -7.38 -9.08 -18.02
N GLU A 28 -8.27 -8.39 -18.72
CA GLU A 28 -9.36 -7.58 -18.19
C GLU A 28 -10.19 -8.40 -17.21
N GLU A 29 -10.55 -9.64 -17.57
CA GLU A 29 -11.32 -10.49 -16.67
C GLU A 29 -10.54 -10.89 -15.40
N LYS A 30 -9.23 -11.18 -15.52
CA LYS A 30 -8.38 -11.46 -14.35
C LYS A 30 -8.28 -10.26 -13.41
N VAL A 31 -8.10 -9.07 -13.98
CA VAL A 31 -8.01 -7.81 -13.23
C VAL A 31 -9.36 -7.49 -12.60
N ALA A 32 -10.47 -7.71 -13.31
CA ALA A 32 -11.81 -7.53 -12.77
C ALA A 32 -12.11 -8.49 -11.62
N ILE A 33 -11.72 -9.76 -11.71
CA ILE A 33 -11.81 -10.73 -10.60
C ILE A 33 -11.06 -10.17 -9.39
N PHE A 34 -9.78 -9.80 -9.56
CA PHE A 34 -8.95 -9.28 -8.48
C PHE A 34 -9.54 -8.03 -7.82
N LEU A 35 -9.91 -7.02 -8.63
CA LEU A 35 -10.50 -5.78 -8.13
C LEU A 35 -11.83 -6.02 -7.42
N LYS A 36 -12.66 -6.95 -7.91
CA LYS A 36 -13.92 -7.30 -7.26
C LYS A 36 -13.68 -7.98 -5.91
N THR A 37 -12.67 -8.85 -5.83
CA THR A 37 -12.24 -9.51 -4.58
C THR A 37 -11.75 -8.54 -3.52
N ILE A 38 -10.93 -7.55 -3.88
CA ILE A 38 -10.41 -6.60 -2.88
C ILE A 38 -11.41 -5.47 -2.57
N GLY A 39 -12.27 -5.11 -3.53
CA GLY A 39 -13.23 -4.01 -3.39
C GLY A 39 -14.48 -4.40 -2.61
N HIS A 40 -14.83 -5.68 -2.61
CA HIS A 40 -15.86 -6.23 -1.74
C HIS A 40 -15.23 -7.42 -1.05
N ALA A 41 -15.17 -7.42 0.28
CA ALA A 41 -14.70 -8.55 1.09
C ALA A 41 -15.68 -9.75 1.02
N ASN A 42 -16.16 -10.05 -0.18
CA ASN A 42 -17.09 -11.12 -0.49
C ASN A 42 -16.35 -12.45 -0.51
N ASP A 43 -17.10 -13.52 -0.23
CA ASP A 43 -16.62 -14.88 -0.39
C ASP A 43 -16.26 -15.14 -1.87
N PHE A 44 -15.21 -15.93 -2.10
CA PHE A 44 -14.86 -16.41 -3.44
C PHE A 44 -16.01 -17.11 -4.15
N ARG A 45 -17.02 -17.63 -3.42
CA ARG A 45 -18.26 -18.17 -3.97
C ARG A 45 -19.07 -17.13 -4.75
N ASP A 46 -19.24 -15.93 -4.23
CA ASP A 46 -20.00 -14.87 -4.91
C ASP A 46 -19.28 -14.41 -6.19
N ILE A 47 -17.95 -14.38 -6.12
CA ILE A 47 -17.09 -14.01 -7.25
C ILE A 47 -17.11 -15.12 -8.30
N ALA A 48 -17.05 -16.38 -7.88
CA ALA A 48 -17.18 -17.54 -8.73
C ALA A 48 -18.52 -17.54 -9.49
N GLU A 49 -19.62 -17.25 -8.81
CA GLU A 49 -20.94 -17.09 -9.44
C GLU A 49 -20.94 -15.91 -10.42
N ARG A 50 -20.41 -14.74 -10.03
CA ARG A 50 -20.44 -13.55 -10.89
C ARG A 50 -19.68 -13.75 -12.20
N PHE A 51 -18.52 -14.40 -12.15
CA PHE A 51 -17.64 -14.60 -13.31
C PHE A 51 -17.81 -15.99 -13.95
N GLN A 52 -18.71 -16.83 -13.43
CA GLN A 52 -18.99 -18.19 -13.94
C GLN A 52 -17.73 -19.07 -14.02
N HIS A 53 -16.90 -18.99 -12.99
CA HIS A 53 -15.68 -19.80 -12.85
C HIS A 53 -15.67 -20.52 -11.51
N SER A 54 -14.92 -21.64 -11.43
CA SER A 54 -14.72 -22.31 -10.14
C SER A 54 -13.94 -21.43 -9.15
N THR A 55 -14.14 -21.64 -7.85
CA THR A 55 -13.38 -20.95 -6.79
C THR A 55 -11.87 -21.15 -6.92
N THR A 56 -11.43 -22.33 -7.38
CA THR A 56 -10.02 -22.60 -7.73
C THR A 56 -9.50 -21.67 -8.82
N THR A 57 -10.33 -21.37 -9.83
CA THR A 57 -9.97 -20.47 -10.93
C THR A 57 -9.91 -19.01 -10.45
N ILE A 58 -10.86 -18.60 -9.60
CA ILE A 58 -10.86 -17.30 -8.94
C ILE A 58 -9.57 -17.11 -8.14
N SER A 59 -9.28 -18.04 -7.22
CA SER A 59 -8.06 -17.99 -6.39
C SER A 59 -6.79 -17.95 -7.24
N LYS A 60 -6.70 -18.77 -8.29
CA LYS A 60 -5.56 -18.77 -9.22
C LYS A 60 -5.34 -17.42 -9.90
N TYR A 61 -6.40 -16.74 -10.33
CA TYR A 61 -6.26 -15.45 -11.01
C TYR A 61 -6.07 -14.30 -10.03
N PHE A 62 -6.68 -14.37 -8.86
CA PHE A 62 -6.38 -13.47 -7.75
C PHE A 62 -4.88 -13.47 -7.43
N ASP A 63 -4.30 -14.66 -7.18
CA ASP A 63 -2.87 -14.79 -6.87
C ASP A 63 -1.96 -14.29 -8.00
N LYS A 64 -2.34 -14.56 -9.24
CA LYS A 64 -1.57 -14.09 -10.41
C LYS A 64 -1.55 -12.57 -10.50
N VAL A 65 -2.70 -11.92 -10.36
CA VAL A 65 -2.78 -10.46 -10.42
C VAL A 65 -2.10 -9.84 -9.19
N LEU A 66 -2.29 -10.40 -8.00
CA LEU A 66 -1.62 -9.95 -6.78
C LEU A 66 -0.10 -9.90 -6.94
N LYS A 67 0.52 -10.98 -7.44
CA LYS A 67 1.97 -11.04 -7.69
C LYS A 67 2.45 -9.96 -8.65
N VAL A 68 1.66 -9.70 -9.69
CA VAL A 68 1.97 -8.66 -10.68
C VAL A 68 1.86 -7.27 -10.07
N VAL A 69 0.79 -7.00 -9.31
CA VAL A 69 0.56 -5.73 -8.62
C VAL A 69 1.67 -5.45 -7.60
N VAL A 70 2.06 -6.43 -6.79
CA VAL A 70 3.17 -6.29 -5.82
C VAL A 70 4.49 -5.98 -6.54
N LYS A 71 4.77 -6.66 -7.66
CA LYS A 71 5.97 -6.36 -8.47
C LYS A 71 5.94 -4.94 -9.03
N LEU A 72 4.77 -4.46 -9.46
CA LEU A 72 4.58 -3.12 -9.99
C LEU A 72 4.66 -2.06 -8.88
N ALA A 73 4.15 -2.35 -7.68
CA ALA A 73 4.22 -1.48 -6.52
C ALA A 73 5.67 -1.06 -6.21
N ASN A 74 6.63 -1.99 -6.33
CA ASN A 74 8.06 -1.69 -6.17
C ASN A 74 8.64 -0.70 -7.20
N LYS A 75 7.94 -0.45 -8.31
CA LYS A 75 8.31 0.53 -9.33
C LYS A 75 7.58 1.86 -9.19
N ILE A 76 6.38 1.85 -8.61
CA ILE A 76 5.51 3.03 -8.49
C ILE A 76 5.68 3.71 -7.13
N ILE A 77 5.78 2.91 -6.05
CA ILE A 77 6.01 3.40 -4.70
C ILE A 77 7.50 3.66 -4.57
N VAL A 78 7.90 4.83 -5.04
CA VAL A 78 9.27 5.32 -4.96
C VAL A 78 9.29 6.71 -4.35
N PRO A 79 10.38 7.10 -3.68
CA PRO A 79 10.54 8.45 -3.18
C PRO A 79 10.41 9.47 -4.31
N PRO A 80 9.73 10.62 -4.08
CA PRO A 80 9.65 11.66 -5.08
C PRO A 80 11.03 12.31 -5.26
N ASN A 81 11.21 13.05 -6.35
CA ASN A 81 12.38 13.92 -6.42
C ASN A 81 12.22 15.07 -5.42
N PHE A 82 13.06 15.08 -4.39
CA PHE A 82 13.05 16.09 -3.33
C PHE A 82 13.65 17.45 -3.74
N ASP A 83 14.18 17.58 -4.96
CA ASP A 83 14.70 18.85 -5.49
C ASP A 83 13.60 19.91 -5.71
N ASN A 84 12.34 19.47 -5.84
CA ASN A 84 11.19 20.34 -6.01
C ASN A 84 10.27 20.26 -4.79
N VAL A 85 10.07 21.37 -4.09
CA VAL A 85 9.03 21.46 -3.06
C VAL A 85 7.66 21.37 -3.75
N PRO A 86 6.72 20.54 -3.29
CA PRO A 86 5.40 20.47 -3.89
C PRO A 86 4.70 21.84 -3.86
N ASP A 87 4.31 22.35 -5.03
CA ASP A 87 3.64 23.66 -5.21
C ASP A 87 2.40 23.84 -4.32
N LYS A 88 1.81 22.73 -3.86
CA LYS A 88 0.61 22.70 -3.01
C LYS A 88 0.77 23.29 -1.61
N ILE A 89 2.00 23.39 -1.09
CA ILE A 89 2.22 23.99 0.25
C ILE A 89 2.61 25.45 0.13
N VAL A 90 3.48 25.78 -0.83
CA VAL A 90 4.08 27.11 -0.99
C VAL A 90 2.99 28.14 -1.26
N GLY A 91 2.83 29.11 -0.35
CA GLY A 91 1.80 30.16 -0.46
C GLY A 91 0.38 29.72 -0.06
N SER A 92 0.19 28.49 0.43
CA SER A 92 -1.08 28.06 1.02
C SER A 92 -1.25 28.60 2.45
N ARG A 93 -2.47 28.57 3.00
CA ARG A 93 -2.71 28.89 4.43
C ARG A 93 -1.96 27.98 5.41
N HIS A 94 -1.47 26.83 4.93
CA HIS A 94 -0.77 25.81 5.70
C HIS A 94 0.76 26.00 5.64
N ASP A 95 1.26 26.84 4.73
CA ASP A 95 2.68 27.12 4.52
C ASP A 95 3.43 27.51 5.81
N PRO A 96 2.90 28.39 6.70
CA PRO A 96 3.63 28.76 7.92
C PRO A 96 3.82 27.59 8.91
N TYR A 97 2.99 26.56 8.83
CA TYR A 97 3.00 25.41 9.74
C TYR A 97 3.76 24.21 9.20
N PHE A 98 3.83 24.08 7.86
CA PHE A 98 4.43 22.94 7.16
C PHE A 98 5.56 23.35 6.22
N LYS A 99 6.16 24.51 6.45
CA LYS A 99 7.35 24.96 5.72
C LYS A 99 8.40 23.86 5.75
N ASP A 100 8.96 23.55 4.58
CA ASP A 100 9.97 22.50 4.36
C ASP A 100 9.52 21.04 4.65
N CYS A 101 8.22 20.81 4.84
CA CYS A 101 7.66 19.46 4.93
C CYS A 101 7.56 18.81 3.55
N ILE A 102 8.02 17.57 3.42
CA ILE A 102 8.05 16.82 2.15
C ILE A 102 7.04 15.67 2.09
N GLY A 103 6.36 15.37 3.19
CA GLY A 103 5.30 14.38 3.23
C GLY A 103 4.85 14.04 4.65
N ALA A 104 3.91 13.11 4.75
CA ALA A 104 3.40 12.62 6.02
C ALA A 104 3.73 11.14 6.21
N ILE A 105 4.00 10.76 7.46
CA ILE A 105 4.14 9.37 7.89
C ILE A 105 2.97 9.04 8.79
N ASP A 106 2.31 7.93 8.52
CA ASP A 106 1.22 7.43 9.36
C ASP A 106 1.21 5.89 9.39
N GLY A 107 0.72 5.35 10.51
CA GLY A 107 0.51 3.94 10.73
C GLY A 107 -0.94 3.56 10.46
N VAL A 108 -1.15 2.47 9.71
CA VAL A 108 -2.48 1.89 9.50
C VAL A 108 -2.51 0.44 9.97
N HIS A 109 -3.52 0.10 10.76
CA HIS A 109 -3.78 -1.28 11.14
C HIS A 109 -4.65 -1.96 10.08
N ILE A 110 -4.16 -3.08 9.55
CA ILE A 110 -4.87 -3.91 8.58
C ILE A 110 -5.12 -5.27 9.19
N ASP A 111 -6.31 -5.84 8.98
CA ASP A 111 -6.58 -7.21 9.40
C ASP A 111 -5.61 -8.17 8.73
N ALA A 112 -5.08 -9.11 9.51
CA ALA A 112 -4.10 -10.08 9.05
C ALA A 112 -4.68 -11.49 9.19
N SER A 113 -4.57 -12.29 8.12
CA SER A 113 -4.88 -13.72 8.16
C SER A 113 -3.59 -14.49 8.45
N VAL A 114 -3.39 -14.87 9.70
CA VAL A 114 -2.15 -15.52 10.18
C VAL A 114 -2.45 -16.96 10.60
N PRO A 115 -1.60 -17.96 10.27
CA PRO A 115 -1.77 -19.34 10.72
C PRO A 115 -1.87 -19.42 12.24
N THR A 116 -2.73 -20.32 12.78
CA THR A 116 -3.03 -20.40 14.22
C THR A 116 -1.79 -20.42 15.13
N ALA A 117 -0.73 -21.11 14.71
CA ALA A 117 0.53 -21.21 15.46
C ALA A 117 1.27 -19.85 15.60
N GLU A 118 1.04 -18.93 14.67
CA GLU A 118 1.71 -17.63 14.58
C GLU A 118 0.80 -16.47 15.02
N GLN A 119 -0.46 -16.71 15.41
CA GLN A 119 -1.44 -15.66 15.70
C GLN A 119 -1.13 -14.84 16.96
N ILE A 120 -0.40 -15.40 17.94
CA ILE A 120 -0.14 -14.77 19.24
C ILE A 120 0.45 -13.35 19.09
N PRO A 121 1.54 -13.13 18.33
CA PRO A 121 2.09 -11.78 18.11
C PRO A 121 1.12 -10.82 17.41
N TYR A 122 0.25 -11.31 16.53
CA TYR A 122 -0.67 -10.49 15.74
C TYR A 122 -2.01 -10.24 16.42
N ARG A 123 -2.27 -10.82 17.60
CA ARG A 123 -3.57 -10.71 18.27
C ARG A 123 -3.71 -9.36 18.95
N GLY A 124 -4.51 -8.48 18.35
CA GLY A 124 -4.84 -7.17 18.91
C GLY A 124 -5.81 -7.24 20.10
N ARG A 125 -6.12 -6.08 20.68
CA ARG A 125 -7.01 -5.91 21.87
C ARG A 125 -8.43 -6.49 21.68
N LYS A 126 -8.86 -6.72 20.45
CA LYS A 126 -10.21 -7.23 20.07
C LYS A 126 -10.23 -8.71 19.67
N ALA A 127 -9.18 -9.48 19.98
CA ALA A 127 -9.03 -10.90 19.63
C ALA A 127 -8.97 -11.20 18.12
N THR A 128 -9.03 -10.18 17.26
CA THR A 128 -8.71 -10.27 15.82
C THR A 128 -7.21 -10.12 15.60
N THR A 129 -6.68 -10.82 14.61
CA THR A 129 -5.28 -10.68 14.19
C THR A 129 -5.14 -9.49 13.26
N ASN A 130 -4.24 -8.56 13.57
CA ASN A 130 -3.94 -7.39 12.77
C ASN A 130 -2.44 -7.24 12.57
N GLN A 131 -2.06 -6.59 11.47
CA GLN A 131 -0.71 -6.12 11.19
C GLN A 131 -0.71 -4.60 11.15
N THR A 132 0.43 -4.02 11.50
CA THR A 132 0.65 -2.59 11.31
C THR A 132 1.43 -2.38 10.01
N VAL A 133 0.98 -1.42 9.21
CA VAL A 133 1.66 -0.95 8.01
C VAL A 133 1.98 0.53 8.21
N VAL A 134 3.23 0.92 8.02
CA VAL A 134 3.64 2.33 8.07
C VAL A 134 3.91 2.81 6.65
N CYS A 135 3.32 3.94 6.30
CA CYS A 135 3.42 4.51 4.97
C CYS A 135 3.95 5.95 5.02
N VAL A 136 4.75 6.34 4.03
CA VAL A 136 5.05 7.74 3.71
C VAL A 136 4.17 8.14 2.54
N CYS A 137 3.54 9.31 2.64
CA CYS A 137 2.67 9.87 1.61
C CYS A 137 3.11 11.29 1.24
N SER A 138 3.15 11.60 -0.06
CA SER A 138 3.43 12.95 -0.56
C SER A 138 2.19 13.85 -0.49
N PHE A 139 2.38 15.15 -0.73
CA PHE A 139 1.28 16.12 -0.85
C PHE A 139 0.37 15.89 -2.10
N ASP A 140 0.78 15.01 -3.00
CA ASP A 140 -0.03 14.54 -4.12
C ASP A 140 -0.90 13.32 -3.76
N MET A 141 -0.94 12.95 -2.48
CA MET A 141 -1.66 11.78 -1.98
C MET A 141 -1.14 10.46 -2.57
N LEU A 142 0.14 10.44 -2.94
CA LEU A 142 0.82 9.25 -3.45
C LEU A 142 1.66 8.63 -2.35
N PHE A 143 1.59 7.30 -2.22
CA PHE A 143 2.51 6.57 -1.36
C PHE A 143 3.92 6.58 -1.99
N THR A 144 4.90 6.99 -1.20
CA THR A 144 6.31 7.11 -1.62
C THR A 144 7.20 6.10 -0.92
N PHE A 145 6.71 5.51 0.17
CA PHE A 145 7.34 4.41 0.89
C PHE A 145 6.27 3.63 1.67
N VAL A 146 6.40 2.31 1.75
CA VAL A 146 5.51 1.44 2.53
C VAL A 146 6.34 0.35 3.19
N VAL A 147 6.15 0.15 4.49
CA VAL A 147 6.64 -1.01 5.23
C VAL A 147 5.45 -1.75 5.86
N ALA A 148 5.36 -3.04 5.59
CA ALA A 148 4.27 -3.91 6.03
C ALA A 148 4.80 -5.15 6.75
N GLY A 149 3.90 -5.93 7.36
CA GLY A 149 4.24 -7.21 8.01
C GLY A 149 4.64 -7.10 9.48
N TRP A 150 4.46 -5.94 10.12
CA TRP A 150 4.70 -5.78 11.55
C TRP A 150 3.53 -6.28 12.37
N GLU A 151 3.79 -6.78 13.58
CA GLU A 151 2.73 -7.19 14.49
C GLU A 151 1.80 -6.01 14.78
N GLY A 152 0.48 -6.25 14.80
CA GLY A 152 -0.49 -5.19 15.04
C GLY A 152 -0.49 -4.61 16.46
N THR A 153 0.35 -5.15 17.36
CA THR A 153 0.63 -4.58 18.69
C THR A 153 1.85 -3.67 18.70
N THR A 154 2.66 -3.69 17.64
CA THR A 154 3.87 -2.88 17.51
C THR A 154 3.48 -1.43 17.26
N ASN A 155 4.05 -0.53 18.06
CA ASN A 155 3.87 0.92 17.93
C ASN A 155 4.59 1.44 16.67
N ASP A 156 3.93 2.32 15.93
CA ASP A 156 4.45 3.01 14.74
C ASP A 156 5.85 3.62 14.95
N ALA A 157 6.11 4.19 16.12
CA ALA A 157 7.43 4.76 16.45
C ALA A 157 8.54 3.70 16.46
N ARG A 158 8.24 2.48 16.92
CA ARG A 158 9.19 1.36 16.91
C ARG A 158 9.40 0.86 15.49
N ILE A 159 8.31 0.67 14.73
CA ILE A 159 8.38 0.25 13.33
C ILE A 159 9.26 1.21 12.54
N LEU A 160 9.05 2.51 12.72
CA LEU A 160 9.82 3.53 12.02
C LEU A 160 11.29 3.56 12.45
N SER A 161 11.58 3.45 13.75
CA SER A 161 12.95 3.38 14.25
C SER A 161 13.72 2.18 13.67
N GLU A 162 13.12 0.98 13.69
CA GLU A 162 13.73 -0.22 13.11
C GLU A 162 13.83 -0.11 11.58
N THR A 163 12.85 0.53 10.94
CA THR A 163 12.86 0.74 9.49
C THR A 163 14.01 1.64 9.06
N VAL A 164 14.19 2.78 9.72
CA VAL A 164 15.26 3.76 9.45
C VAL A 164 16.64 3.20 9.80
N SER A 165 16.74 2.42 10.88
CA SER A 165 18.02 1.87 11.35
C SER A 165 18.58 0.77 10.45
N ASN A 166 17.75 0.14 9.61
CA ASN A 166 18.18 -0.90 8.69
C ASN A 166 18.31 -0.36 7.24
N PRO A 167 19.53 -0.24 6.70
CA PRO A 167 19.78 0.27 5.35
C PRO A 167 19.09 -0.52 4.23
N ASP A 168 18.81 -1.82 4.44
CA ASP A 168 18.17 -2.68 3.43
C ASP A 168 16.72 -2.26 3.15
N ASN A 169 16.08 -1.58 4.11
CA ASN A 169 14.74 -1.04 3.93
C ASN A 169 14.70 0.14 2.96
N LYS A 170 15.84 0.80 2.69
CA LYS A 170 15.93 1.95 1.77
C LYS A 170 14.94 3.06 2.12
N PHE A 171 14.79 3.35 3.41
CA PHE A 171 13.95 4.44 3.86
C PHE A 171 14.44 5.77 3.24
N PRO A 172 13.55 6.58 2.64
CA PRO A 172 13.95 7.81 1.98
C PRO A 172 14.18 8.94 2.98
N MET A 173 15.40 9.05 3.49
CA MET A 173 15.77 10.14 4.40
C MET A 173 15.53 11.52 3.75
N PRO A 174 14.93 12.47 4.49
CA PRO A 174 14.72 13.83 3.99
C PRO A 174 16.07 14.50 3.66
N PRO A 175 16.15 15.31 2.59
CA PRO A 175 17.30 16.19 2.40
C PRO A 175 17.47 17.18 3.55
N ARG A 176 18.69 17.69 3.71
CA ARG A 176 19.03 18.66 4.75
C ARG A 176 18.09 19.88 4.68
N GLY A 177 17.44 20.18 5.81
CA GLY A 177 16.53 21.30 5.95
C GLY A 177 15.06 20.96 5.69
N THR A 178 14.76 19.71 5.32
CA THR A 178 13.38 19.22 5.13
C THR A 178 13.03 18.14 6.17
N TYR A 179 11.75 17.79 6.29
CA TYR A 179 11.28 16.76 7.23
C TYR A 179 9.98 16.09 6.79
N TYR A 180 9.67 14.94 7.39
CA TYR A 180 8.33 14.33 7.32
C TYR A 180 7.51 14.69 8.57
N CYS A 181 6.22 14.94 8.38
CA CYS A 181 5.26 15.04 9.49
C CYS A 181 4.86 13.64 9.95
N LEU A 182 5.17 13.27 11.19
CA LEU A 182 4.69 12.02 11.77
C LEU A 182 3.38 12.24 12.52
N TYR A 183 2.33 11.50 12.12
CA TYR A 183 1.07 11.44 12.86
C TYR A 183 1.12 10.27 13.85
N ILE A 184 1.63 10.50 15.06
CA ILE A 184 1.47 9.52 16.13
C ILE A 184 0.19 9.87 16.87
N ASN A 185 -0.72 8.92 17.03
CA ASN A 185 -1.87 9.06 17.93
C ASN A 185 -1.36 9.49 19.33
N LYS A 186 -1.45 10.80 19.62
CA LYS A 186 -1.09 11.58 20.83
C LYS A 186 0.14 12.50 20.80
N SER A 187 0.93 12.65 19.72
CA SER A 187 1.94 13.73 19.61
C SER A 187 2.45 13.92 18.18
N HIS A 188 2.68 15.17 17.77
CA HIS A 188 3.43 15.48 16.54
C HIS A 188 4.93 15.34 16.82
N VAL A 189 5.61 14.50 16.03
CA VAL A 189 7.07 14.34 16.09
C VAL A 189 7.62 14.69 14.71
N ILE A 190 8.70 15.49 14.68
CA ILE A 190 9.40 15.90 13.46
C ILE A 190 10.57 14.95 13.26
N ILE A 191 10.71 14.40 12.05
CA ILE A 191 11.82 13.49 11.69
C ILE A 191 12.73 14.18 10.69
N TYR A 192 13.99 14.35 11.10
CA TYR A 192 15.10 14.87 10.30
C TYR A 192 15.88 13.77 9.58
#